data_AF-A0A395M310-F1
#
_entry.id   AF-A0A395M310-F1
#
_cell.length_a   1.000
_cell.length_b   1.000
_cell.length_c   1.000
_cell.angle_alpha   90.00
_cell.angle_beta   90.00
_cell.angle_gamma   90.00
#
_symmetry.space_group_name_H-M   'P 1'
#
loop_
_entity.id
_entity.type
_entity.pdbx_description
1 polymer ?
#
loop_
_entity_poly.entity_id
_entity_poly.type
_entity_poly.pdbx_seq_one_letter_code
_entity_poly.pdbx_strand_id
1 'polypeptide(L)'
;MKYFLPDWEDRVYTHFNFEEDFSPSISKNAYQESVYAHEIFAEPPYDGLLISLALYADKHLYFENEKPLIRGFNDIRKYLRLDSASKPLAVMGDCGAFSYVNHEVPPVTPKEVADLYHALNFDFGISPDHIILDSITVDGKSRSLSRKEKEARRKITLTNADEFLSM
;
A
#
# COMPACT_ATOMS: atom_id res chain seq x y z
N MET A 1 2.19 -12.51 -17.97
CA MET A 1 2.41 -11.25 -17.23
C MET A 1 1.40 -11.22 -16.10
N LYS A 2 1.79 -10.86 -14.88
CA LYS A 2 0.84 -10.72 -13.75
C LYS A 2 0.42 -9.25 -13.62
N TYR A 3 -0.85 -8.99 -13.36
CA TYR A 3 -1.40 -7.66 -13.12
C TYR A 3 -1.80 -7.49 -11.65
N PHE A 4 -1.21 -6.50 -10.98
CA PHE A 4 -1.56 -6.12 -9.61
C PHE A 4 -2.29 -4.77 -9.65
N LEU A 5 -3.52 -4.74 -9.15
CA LEU A 5 -4.30 -3.51 -9.03
C LEU A 5 -3.81 -2.72 -7.80
N PRO A 6 -3.32 -1.47 -7.94
CA PRO A 6 -3.07 -0.63 -6.78
C PRO A 6 -4.39 -0.34 -6.07
N ASP A 7 -4.49 -0.71 -4.80
CA ASP A 7 -5.71 -0.54 -4.00
C ASP A 7 -5.55 0.62 -3.03
N TRP A 8 -6.49 1.55 -3.09
CA TRP A 8 -6.66 2.63 -2.11
C TRP A 8 -7.93 2.41 -1.29
N GLU A 9 -8.15 1.17 -0.84
CA GLU A 9 -9.41 0.71 -0.27
C GLU A 9 -10.60 0.85 -1.24
N ASP A 10 -10.36 0.46 -2.49
CA ASP A 10 -11.31 0.61 -3.60
C ASP A 10 -12.42 -0.42 -3.48
N ARG A 11 -13.46 -0.05 -2.72
CA ARG A 11 -14.64 -0.87 -2.46
C ARG A 11 -15.89 -0.17 -2.99
N VAL A 12 -16.84 -0.97 -3.46
CA VAL A 12 -18.17 -0.50 -3.86
C VAL A 12 -19.12 -0.66 -2.68
N TYR A 13 -19.71 0.44 -2.22
CA TYR A 13 -20.70 0.41 -1.16
C TYR A 13 -22.01 -0.21 -1.65
N THR A 14 -22.49 -1.28 -1.00
CA THR A 14 -23.60 -2.09 -1.52
C THR A 14 -24.96 -1.39 -1.43
N HIS A 15 -25.05 -0.30 -0.69
CA HIS A 15 -26.28 0.48 -0.54
C HIS A 15 -26.36 1.69 -1.49
N PHE A 16 -25.38 1.86 -2.39
CA PHE A 16 -25.47 2.87 -3.44
C PHE A 16 -26.55 2.48 -4.46
N ASN A 17 -27.50 3.39 -4.72
CA ASN A 17 -28.50 3.23 -5.77
C ASN A 17 -28.00 3.89 -7.06
N PHE A 18 -27.60 3.07 -8.03
CA PHE A 18 -27.10 3.54 -9.31
C PHE A 18 -28.19 4.14 -10.22
N GLU A 19 -29.46 3.77 -10.05
CA GLU A 19 -30.55 4.30 -10.88
C GLU A 19 -30.91 5.73 -10.48
N GLU A 20 -30.85 6.02 -9.19
CA GLU A 20 -31.21 7.33 -8.61
C GLU A 20 -29.99 8.23 -8.34
N ASP A 21 -28.77 7.75 -8.62
CA ASP A 21 -27.50 8.40 -8.25
C ASP A 21 -27.48 8.83 -6.77
N PHE A 22 -27.90 7.90 -5.90
CA PHE A 22 -28.12 8.17 -4.48
C PHE A 22 -27.29 7.23 -3.60
N SER A 23 -26.59 7.80 -2.63
CA SER A 23 -25.96 7.07 -1.53
C SER A 23 -26.60 7.48 -0.20
N PRO A 24 -27.05 6.53 0.65
CA PRO A 24 -27.30 6.86 2.04
C PRO A 24 -25.98 7.22 2.72
N SER A 25 -26.07 7.90 3.88
CA SER A 25 -24.90 8.21 4.71
C SER A 25 -24.11 6.94 5.01
N ILE A 26 -22.79 7.02 4.84
CA ILE A 26 -21.87 5.90 5.08
C ILE A 26 -21.99 5.45 6.55
N SER A 27 -22.28 4.18 6.76
CA SER A 27 -22.46 3.61 8.09
C SER A 27 -21.12 3.44 8.81
N LYS A 28 -21.17 3.18 10.13
CA LYS A 28 -19.97 2.77 10.89
C LYS A 28 -19.42 1.40 10.45
N ASN A 29 -20.22 0.61 9.73
CA ASN A 29 -19.88 -0.71 9.21
C ASN A 29 -19.56 -0.68 7.72
N ALA A 30 -19.16 0.48 7.19
CA ALA A 30 -18.90 0.67 5.77
C ALA A 30 -17.97 -0.40 5.16
N TYR A 31 -16.99 -0.89 5.93
CA TYR A 31 -16.12 -1.98 5.49
C TYR A 31 -16.88 -3.30 5.23
N GLN A 32 -17.80 -3.66 6.12
CA GLN A 32 -18.64 -4.86 5.98
C GLN A 32 -19.72 -4.68 4.91
N GLU A 33 -20.21 -3.46 4.71
CA GLU A 33 -21.26 -3.09 3.75
C GLU A 33 -20.71 -2.65 2.39
N SER A 34 -19.43 -2.89 2.14
CA SER A 34 -18.83 -2.66 0.83
C SER A 34 -18.17 -3.92 0.34
N VAL A 35 -18.03 -4.06 -0.98
CA VAL A 35 -17.44 -5.22 -1.64
C VAL A 35 -16.25 -4.81 -2.50
N TYR A 36 -15.22 -5.65 -2.54
CA TYR A 36 -14.10 -5.50 -3.44
C TYR A 36 -14.46 -6.00 -4.84
N ALA A 37 -13.73 -5.54 -5.87
CA ALA A 37 -13.98 -5.99 -7.24
C ALA A 37 -13.91 -7.52 -7.41
N HIS A 38 -13.01 -8.22 -6.72
CA HIS A 38 -12.90 -9.68 -6.75
C HIS A 38 -14.08 -10.42 -6.07
N GLU A 39 -14.94 -9.71 -5.35
CA GLU A 39 -16.19 -10.21 -4.77
C GLU A 39 -17.39 -9.98 -5.70
N ILE A 40 -17.25 -9.06 -6.67
CA ILE A 40 -18.31 -8.69 -7.61
C ILE A 40 -18.24 -9.56 -8.88
N PHE A 41 -17.03 -9.71 -9.44
CA PHE A 41 -16.85 -10.41 -10.71
C PHE A 41 -16.66 -11.91 -10.50
N ALA A 42 -17.30 -12.73 -11.36
CA ALA A 42 -17.15 -14.19 -11.35
C ALA A 42 -15.69 -14.63 -11.53
N GLU A 43 -14.90 -13.86 -12.29
CA GLU A 43 -13.45 -13.98 -12.35
C GLU A 43 -12.83 -12.61 -12.00
N PRO A 44 -11.93 -12.52 -11.00
CA PRO A 44 -11.27 -11.28 -10.64
C PRO A 44 -10.46 -10.68 -11.81
N PRO A 45 -10.57 -9.36 -12.08
CA PRO A 45 -9.92 -8.71 -13.22
C PRO A 45 -8.42 -8.43 -13.01
N TYR A 46 -7.81 -9.05 -12.00
CA TYR A 46 -6.40 -8.90 -11.64
C TYR A 46 -5.86 -10.21 -11.06
N ASP A 47 -4.54 -10.32 -10.98
CA ASP A 47 -3.82 -11.45 -10.36
C ASP A 47 -3.45 -11.18 -8.90
N GLY A 48 -3.63 -9.94 -8.45
CA GLY A 48 -3.35 -9.52 -7.08
C GLY A 48 -3.61 -8.04 -6.84
N LEU A 49 -3.31 -7.61 -5.62
CA LEU A 49 -3.44 -6.23 -5.17
C LEU A 49 -2.07 -5.68 -4.78
N LEU A 50 -1.81 -4.42 -5.10
CA LEU A 50 -0.64 -3.67 -4.64
C LEU A 50 -1.07 -2.71 -3.54
N ILE A 51 -0.49 -2.87 -2.36
CA ILE A 51 -0.88 -2.16 -1.14
C ILE A 51 0.29 -1.30 -0.66
N SER A 52 0.08 0.01 -0.64
CA SER A 52 1.10 0.94 -0.14
C SER A 52 1.08 1.05 1.38
N LEU A 53 2.22 0.84 2.06
CA LEU A 53 2.32 1.00 3.51
C LEU A 53 2.00 2.43 3.97
N ALA A 54 2.30 3.42 3.12
CA ALA A 54 2.00 4.83 3.37
C ALA A 54 0.49 5.09 3.56
N LEU A 55 -0.37 4.29 2.94
CA LEU A 55 -1.82 4.41 3.10
C LEU A 55 -2.27 4.18 4.55
N TYR A 56 -1.54 3.36 5.30
CA TYR A 56 -1.95 2.90 6.63
C TYR A 56 -1.15 3.53 7.78
N ALA A 57 -0.01 4.16 7.49
CA ALA A 57 0.97 4.61 8.47
C ALA A 57 0.41 5.48 9.61
N ASP A 58 -0.55 6.37 9.33
CA ASP A 58 -0.92 7.41 10.32
C ASP A 58 -1.96 6.97 11.36
N LYS A 59 -2.82 5.99 11.08
CA LYS A 59 -3.91 5.56 12.01
C LYS A 59 -4.39 4.12 11.85
N HIS A 60 -3.89 3.41 10.85
CA HIS A 60 -4.46 2.13 10.43
C HIS A 60 -3.45 1.00 10.45
N LEU A 61 -2.17 1.31 10.63
CA LEU A 61 -1.12 0.40 11.01
C LEU A 61 -0.72 0.71 12.46
N TYR A 62 -0.91 -0.24 13.37
CA TYR A 62 -0.51 -0.11 14.77
C TYR A 62 -0.05 -1.46 15.32
N PHE A 63 0.59 -1.46 16.48
CA PHE A 63 1.09 -2.67 17.10
C PHE A 63 0.28 -3.01 18.35
N GLU A 64 -0.13 -4.27 18.48
CA GLU A 64 -0.72 -4.83 19.70
C GLU A 64 0.11 -6.03 20.11
N ASN A 65 0.63 -6.03 21.35
CA ASN A 65 1.53 -7.07 21.85
C ASN A 65 2.70 -7.37 20.87
N GLU A 66 3.36 -6.31 20.38
CA GLU A 66 4.49 -6.36 19.43
C GLU A 66 4.16 -6.93 18.04
N LYS A 67 2.89 -7.20 17.74
CA LYS A 67 2.46 -7.66 16.41
C LYS A 67 1.82 -6.52 15.63
N PRO A 68 2.17 -6.30 14.35
CA PRO A 68 1.50 -5.29 13.54
C PRO A 68 0.06 -5.71 13.21
N LEU A 69 -0.84 -4.73 13.20
CA LEU A 69 -2.21 -4.85 12.74
C LEU A 69 -2.46 -3.76 11.70
N ILE A 70 -2.97 -4.17 10.55
CA ILE A 70 -3.47 -3.30 9.50
C ILE A 70 -5.00 -3.32 9.52
N ARG A 71 -5.61 -2.17 9.74
CA ARG A 71 -7.07 -2.01 9.89
C ARG A 71 -7.67 -2.97 10.94
N GLY A 72 -6.90 -3.32 11.97
CA GLY A 72 -7.29 -4.27 13.01
C GLY A 72 -7.11 -5.75 12.65
N PHE A 73 -6.46 -6.05 11.52
CA PHE A 73 -6.14 -7.41 11.09
C PHE A 73 -4.63 -7.65 11.19
N ASN A 74 -4.25 -8.83 11.67
CA ASN A 74 -2.85 -9.30 11.68
C ASN A 74 -2.46 -10.03 10.38
N ASP A 75 -3.30 -9.95 9.35
CA ASP A 75 -3.16 -10.66 8.09
C ASP A 75 -3.84 -9.82 7.01
N ILE A 76 -3.04 -9.32 6.06
CA ILE A 76 -3.53 -8.45 4.99
C ILE A 76 -4.55 -9.16 4.10
N ARG A 77 -4.41 -10.48 3.91
CA ARG A 77 -5.28 -11.28 3.05
C ARG A 77 -6.70 -11.35 3.60
N LYS A 78 -6.82 -11.42 4.93
CA LYS A 78 -8.11 -11.40 5.64
C LYS A 78 -8.78 -10.04 5.56
N TYR A 79 -8.00 -8.96 5.72
CA TYR A 79 -8.52 -7.60 5.53
C TYR A 79 -9.01 -7.36 4.10
N LEU A 80 -8.30 -7.91 3.10
CA LEU A 80 -8.70 -7.80 1.70
C LEU A 80 -9.74 -8.86 1.28
N ARG A 81 -10.17 -9.73 2.20
CA ARG A 81 -11.14 -10.83 1.96
C ARG A 81 -10.79 -11.74 0.77
N LEU A 82 -9.51 -11.99 0.51
CA LEU A 82 -9.07 -12.72 -0.69
C LEU A 82 -9.58 -14.18 -0.79
N ASP A 83 -9.99 -14.77 0.33
CA ASP A 83 -10.56 -16.12 0.35
C ASP A 83 -11.93 -16.22 -0.35
N SER A 84 -12.61 -15.09 -0.59
CA SER A 84 -13.88 -15.06 -1.33
C SER A 84 -13.69 -15.02 -2.85
N ALA A 85 -12.47 -14.77 -3.33
CA ALA A 85 -12.18 -14.70 -4.75
C ALA A 85 -12.25 -16.10 -5.40
N SER A 86 -12.73 -16.16 -6.64
CA SER A 86 -12.85 -17.43 -7.39
C SER A 86 -11.51 -18.01 -7.86
N LYS A 87 -10.41 -17.26 -7.72
CA LYS A 87 -9.04 -17.70 -7.98
C LYS A 87 -8.09 -17.17 -6.92
N PRO A 88 -6.93 -17.82 -6.69
CA PRO A 88 -5.90 -17.29 -5.79
C PRO A 88 -5.40 -15.92 -6.25
N LEU A 89 -5.40 -14.96 -5.34
CA LEU A 89 -4.88 -13.62 -5.54
C LEU A 89 -3.66 -13.39 -4.66
N ALA A 90 -2.67 -12.67 -5.19
CA ALA A 90 -1.48 -12.29 -4.44
C ALA A 90 -1.57 -10.86 -3.89
N VAL A 91 -0.79 -10.56 -2.85
CA VAL A 91 -0.65 -9.22 -2.29
C VAL A 91 0.81 -8.79 -2.39
N MET A 92 1.02 -7.65 -3.05
CA MET A 92 2.32 -7.00 -3.17
C MET A 92 2.35 -5.76 -2.30
N GLY A 93 3.35 -5.66 -1.43
CA GLY A 93 3.58 -4.51 -0.59
C GLY A 93 4.42 -3.46 -1.32
N ASP A 94 3.97 -2.21 -1.29
CA ASP A 94 4.70 -1.03 -1.74
C ASP A 94 5.12 -0.19 -0.53
N CYS A 95 6.35 0.33 -0.54
CA CYS A 95 6.88 1.17 0.52
C CYS A 95 6.28 2.59 0.52
N GLY A 96 5.61 2.98 -0.57
CA GLY A 96 4.88 4.24 -0.67
C GLY A 96 5.78 5.46 -0.77
N ALA A 97 6.84 5.36 -1.58
CA ALA A 97 7.90 6.36 -1.64
C ALA A 97 7.48 7.77 -2.05
N PHE A 98 6.30 7.91 -2.68
CA PHE A 98 5.69 9.22 -2.94
C PHE A 98 5.36 10.00 -1.66
N SER A 99 5.04 9.31 -0.56
CA SER A 99 4.67 9.95 0.72
C SER A 99 5.82 10.71 1.39
N TYR A 100 7.07 10.30 1.14
CA TYR A 100 8.26 10.88 1.75
C TYR A 100 9.22 11.50 0.72
N VAL A 101 8.72 11.92 -0.45
CA VAL A 101 9.54 12.59 -1.48
C VAL A 101 10.25 13.84 -1.00
N ASN A 102 9.75 14.47 0.06
CA ASN A 102 10.32 15.67 0.66
C ASN A 102 11.35 15.37 1.76
N HIS A 103 11.48 14.12 2.19
CA HIS A 103 12.48 13.72 3.16
C HIS A 103 13.85 13.61 2.49
N GLU A 104 14.93 13.71 3.27
CA GLU A 104 16.29 13.46 2.77
C GLU A 104 16.57 11.95 2.62
N VAL A 105 15.95 11.14 3.47
CA VAL A 105 16.03 9.68 3.50
C VAL A 105 14.65 9.10 3.78
N PRO A 106 14.35 7.85 3.36
CA PRO A 106 13.11 7.17 3.72
C PRO A 106 12.94 7.14 5.25
N PRO A 107 11.72 7.37 5.77
CA PRO A 107 11.42 7.35 7.20
C PRO A 107 11.35 5.94 7.79
N VAL A 108 11.63 4.91 6.98
CA VAL A 108 11.58 3.49 7.33
C VAL A 108 12.84 2.80 6.82
N THR A 109 13.30 1.81 7.57
CA THR A 109 14.44 0.96 7.19
C THR A 109 14.00 -0.23 6.35
N PRO A 110 14.89 -0.84 5.54
CA PRO A 110 14.61 -2.08 4.84
C PRO A 110 14.12 -3.18 5.78
N LYS A 111 14.73 -3.30 6.97
CA LYS A 111 14.37 -4.29 7.97
C LYS A 111 12.96 -4.11 8.50
N GLU A 112 12.58 -2.90 8.90
CA GLU A 112 11.22 -2.63 9.39
C GLU A 112 10.16 -2.99 8.34
N VAL A 113 10.42 -2.66 7.07
CA VAL A 113 9.49 -2.96 5.98
C VAL A 113 9.42 -4.46 5.69
N ALA A 114 10.55 -5.17 5.67
CA ALA A 114 10.60 -6.61 5.48
C ALA A 114 9.88 -7.36 6.61
N ASP A 115 10.17 -7.00 7.86
CA ASP A 115 9.53 -7.58 9.05
C ASP A 115 8.00 -7.35 9.01
N LEU A 116 7.55 -6.17 8.57
CA LEU A 116 6.13 -5.84 8.48
C LEU A 116 5.42 -6.65 7.39
N TYR A 117 6.01 -6.76 6.20
CA TYR A 117 5.46 -7.58 5.10
C TYR A 117 5.36 -9.05 5.50
N HIS A 118 6.38 -9.57 6.17
CA HIS A 118 6.38 -10.93 6.68
C HIS A 118 5.30 -11.13 7.74
N ALA A 119 5.24 -10.26 8.75
CA ALA A 119 4.30 -10.38 9.86
C ALA A 119 2.83 -10.25 9.43
N LEU A 120 2.55 -9.49 8.37
CA LEU A 120 1.20 -9.29 7.83
C LEU A 120 0.83 -10.24 6.67
N ASN A 121 1.69 -11.20 6.32
CA ASN A 121 1.46 -12.21 5.26
C ASN A 121 1.32 -11.64 3.83
N PHE A 122 2.19 -10.71 3.46
CA PHE A 122 2.34 -10.30 2.05
C PHE A 122 3.05 -11.38 1.24
N ASP A 123 2.70 -11.54 -0.05
CA ASP A 123 3.36 -12.49 -0.94
C ASP A 123 4.64 -11.92 -1.57
N PHE A 124 4.64 -10.61 -1.82
CA PHE A 124 5.74 -9.87 -2.40
C PHE A 124 5.94 -8.56 -1.64
N GLY A 125 7.17 -8.07 -1.58
CA GLY A 125 7.50 -6.78 -0.97
C GLY A 125 8.44 -5.97 -1.84
N ILE A 126 8.25 -4.66 -1.86
CA ILE A 126 9.13 -3.69 -2.48
C ILE A 126 10.00 -3.06 -1.39
N SER A 127 11.32 -3.11 -1.57
CA SER A 127 12.26 -2.47 -0.66
C SER A 127 12.03 -0.95 -0.60
N PRO A 128 12.29 -0.27 0.54
CA PRO A 128 12.21 1.18 0.62
C PRO A 128 13.10 1.86 -0.43
N ASP A 129 12.50 2.52 -1.41
CA ASP A 129 13.22 3.29 -2.42
C ASP A 129 13.25 4.78 -2.09
N HIS A 130 13.90 5.58 -2.93
CA HIS A 130 13.76 7.02 -2.87
C HIS A 130 13.56 7.60 -4.27
N ILE A 131 12.32 8.01 -4.56
CA ILE A 131 11.93 8.52 -5.89
C ILE A 131 12.81 9.69 -6.34
N ILE A 132 13.35 9.57 -7.55
CA ILE A 132 14.16 10.57 -8.21
C ILE A 132 13.26 11.43 -9.10
N LEU A 133 12.88 12.61 -8.61
CA LEU A 133 12.08 13.60 -9.34
C LEU A 133 12.95 14.73 -9.89
N ASP A 134 12.42 15.50 -10.84
CA ASP A 134 13.08 16.74 -11.28
C ASP A 134 12.94 17.88 -10.27
N SER A 135 11.79 17.92 -9.59
CA SER A 135 11.50 18.89 -8.54
C SER A 135 10.60 18.28 -7.47
N ILE A 136 10.66 18.86 -6.27
CA ILE A 136 9.78 18.54 -5.14
C ILE A 136 9.08 19.82 -4.66
N THR A 137 8.02 19.69 -3.86
CA THR A 137 7.30 20.83 -3.29
C THR A 137 7.64 20.98 -1.80
N VAL A 138 8.30 22.07 -1.43
CA VAL A 138 8.67 22.38 -0.04
C VAL A 138 7.99 23.70 0.34
N ASP A 139 7.25 23.72 1.44
CA ASP A 139 6.49 24.89 1.92
C ASP A 139 5.62 25.55 0.83
N GLY A 140 4.97 24.71 0.02
CA GLY A 140 4.10 25.15 -1.09
C GLY A 140 4.85 25.67 -2.33
N LYS A 141 6.19 25.57 -2.38
CA LYS A 141 7.02 26.03 -3.50
C LYS A 141 7.75 24.88 -4.17
N SER A 142 7.74 24.88 -5.51
CA SER A 142 8.55 23.93 -6.28
C SER A 142 10.03 24.25 -6.15
N ARG A 143 10.84 23.21 -5.90
CA ARG A 143 12.29 23.24 -5.79
C ARG A 143 12.89 22.13 -6.64
N SER A 144 13.72 22.49 -7.61
CA SER A 144 14.45 21.50 -8.41
C SER A 144 15.42 20.69 -7.55
N LEU A 145 15.49 19.38 -7.79
CA LEU A 145 16.52 18.53 -7.18
C LEU A 145 17.84 18.70 -7.94
N SER A 146 18.91 18.99 -7.21
CA SER A 146 20.26 19.03 -7.76
C SER A 146 20.70 17.63 -8.22
N ARG A 147 21.70 17.57 -9.11
CA ARG A 147 22.32 16.30 -9.51
C ARG A 147 22.83 15.49 -8.31
N LYS A 148 23.35 16.16 -7.28
CA LYS A 148 23.85 15.54 -6.05
C LYS A 148 22.71 14.86 -5.26
N GLU A 149 21.55 15.50 -5.15
CA GLU A 149 20.38 14.92 -4.49
C GLU A 149 19.83 13.72 -5.26
N LYS A 150 19.68 13.83 -6.59
CA LYS A 150 19.25 12.71 -7.44
C LYS A 150 20.19 11.50 -7.31
N GLU A 151 21.50 11.76 -7.29
CA GLU A 151 22.53 10.74 -7.05
C GLU A 151 22.41 10.09 -5.68
N ALA A 152 22.19 10.88 -4.62
CA ALA A 152 22.00 10.36 -3.26
C ALA A 152 20.78 9.45 -3.16
N ARG A 153 19.64 9.86 -3.75
CA ARG A 153 18.41 9.06 -3.81
C ARG A 153 18.60 7.73 -4.55
N ARG A 154 19.34 7.74 -5.67
CA ARG A 154 19.70 6.49 -6.37
C ARG A 154 20.53 5.57 -5.47
N LYS A 155 21.55 6.11 -4.78
CA LYS A 155 22.40 5.32 -3.87
C LYS A 155 21.60 4.71 -2.74
N ILE A 156 20.73 5.49 -2.09
CA ILE A 156 19.83 5.00 -1.04
C ILE A 156 18.98 3.85 -1.56
N THR A 157 18.35 4.01 -2.73
CA THR A 157 17.50 2.97 -3.33
C THR A 157 18.28 1.67 -3.55
N LEU A 158 19.50 1.75 -4.10
CA LEU A 158 20.33 0.56 -4.36
C LEU A 158 20.81 -0.09 -3.05
N THR A 159 21.26 0.69 -2.08
CA THR A 159 21.69 0.18 -0.78
C THR A 159 20.55 -0.48 -0.02
N ASN A 160 19.36 0.14 -0.01
CA ASN A 160 18.19 -0.44 0.62
C ASN A 160 17.76 -1.74 -0.07
N ALA A 161 17.83 -1.80 -1.40
CA ALA A 161 17.52 -3.02 -2.14
C ALA A 161 18.51 -4.16 -1.81
N ASP A 162 19.81 -3.87 -1.76
CA ASP A 162 20.83 -4.85 -1.38
C ASP A 162 20.62 -5.38 0.05
N GLU A 163 20.31 -4.49 1.00
CA GLU A 163 19.99 -4.87 2.38
C GLU A 163 18.73 -5.74 2.44
N PHE A 164 17.67 -5.32 1.76
CA PHE A 164 16.38 -6.02 1.72
C PHE A 164 16.48 -7.43 1.11
N LEU A 165 17.32 -7.61 0.08
CA LEU A 165 17.55 -8.91 -0.54
C LEU A 165 18.37 -9.89 0.33
N SER A 166 19.06 -9.37 1.35
CA SER A 166 19.89 -10.18 2.25
C SER A 166 19.14 -10.72 3.47
N MET A 167 17.84 -10.42 3.61
CA MET A 167 16.97 -10.80 4.74
C MET A 167 16.21 -12.10 4.51
#